data_AF-A0A1G3HNI0-F1
#
_entry.id   AF-A0A1G3HNI0-F1
#
_cell.length_a   1.000
_cell.length_b   1.000
_cell.length_c   1.000
_cell.angle_alpha   90.00
_cell.angle_beta   90.00
_cell.angle_gamma   90.00
#
_symmetry.space_group_name_H-M   'P 1'
#
loop_
_entity.id
_entity.type
_entity.pdbx_description
1 polymer ?
#
loop_
_entity_poly.entity_id
_entity_poly.type
_entity_poly.pdbx_seq_one_letter_code
_entity_poly.pdbx_strand_id
1 'polypeptide(L)' 'MRQIETKGGKRWRCIKSIEATKKGRVEREAFGRQVSAINKAEAQARIRIRANPERSVTGK' A
#
# COMPACT_ATOMS: atom_id res chain seq x y z
N MET A 1 4.03 6.98 -7.60
CA MET A 1 5.18 6.05 -7.61
C MET A 1 6.41 6.80 -8.12
N ARG A 2 7.63 6.46 -7.72
CA ARG A 2 8.87 7.11 -8.23
C ARG A 2 9.97 6.07 -8.42
N GLN A 3 10.75 6.20 -9.50
CA GLN A 3 11.95 5.41 -9.71
C GLN A 3 13.11 6.02 -8.92
N ILE A 4 13.82 5.20 -8.14
CA ILE A 4 14.97 5.61 -7.34
C ILE A 4 16.21 4.80 -7.72
N GLU A 5 17.38 5.42 -7.62
CA GLU A 5 18.65 4.72 -7.73
C GLU A 5 19.00 4.06 -6.40
N THR A 6 19.37 2.78 -6.47
CA THR A 6 19.87 2.01 -5.33
C THR A 6 21.23 1.42 -5.70
N LYS A 7 22.01 0.94 -4.71
CA LYS A 7 23.30 0.26 -4.98
C LYS A 7 23.21 -0.87 -6.02
N GLY A 8 22.05 -1.53 -6.13
CA GLY A 8 21.80 -2.60 -7.10
C GLY A 8 21.05 -2.15 -8.36
N GLY A 9 21.06 -0.85 -8.68
CA GLY A 9 20.37 -0.29 -9.85
C GLY A 9 19.04 0.40 -9.53
N LYS A 10 18.30 0.73 -10.60
CA LYS A 10 17.05 1.51 -10.53
C LYS A 10 15.89 0.63 -10.04
N ARG A 11 15.17 1.07 -9.00
CA ARG A 11 13.98 0.39 -8.46
C ARG A 11 12.79 1.34 -8.35
N TRP A 12 11.60 0.84 -8.68
CA TRP A 12 10.36 1.56 -8.42
C TRP A 12 9.96 1.40 -6.96
N ARG A 13 9.68 2.52 -6.28
CA ARG A 13 9.11 2.52 -4.93
C ARG A 13 7.98 3.54 -4.81
N CYS A 14 7.10 3.32 -3.84
CA CYS A 14 6.08 4.30 -3.50
C CYS A 14 6.72 5.51 -2.82
N ILE A 15 6.17 6.69 -3.11
CA ILE A 15 6.71 7.98 -2.62
C ILE A 15 6.78 7.97 -1.08
N LYS A 16 5.71 7.50 -0.42
CA LYS A 16 5.68 7.39 1.04
C LYS A 16 6.75 6.44 1.62
N SER A 17 7.10 5.35 0.94
CA SER A 17 8.20 4.47 1.41
C SER A 17 9.57 5.11 1.21
N ILE A 18 9.75 5.95 0.19
CA ILE A 18 10.98 6.71 -0.05
C ILE A 18 11.14 7.78 1.03
N GLU A 19 10.05 8.45 1.42
CA GLU A 19 10.04 9.41 2.52
C GLU A 19 10.24 8.73 3.87
N ALA A 20 9.63 7.57 4.09
CA ALA A 20 9.80 6.79 5.31
C ALA A 20 11.25 6.30 5.52
N THR A 21 12.01 6.07 4.44
CA THR A 21 13.45 5.76 4.57
C THR A 21 14.31 6.93 5.01
N LYS A 22 13.83 8.17 4.87
CA LYS A 22 14.50 9.37 5.39
C LYS A 22 14.23 9.60 6.88
N LYS A 23 13.23 8.91 7.44
CA LYS A 23 12.79 9.01 8.83
C LYS A 23 13.45 7.93 9.70
N GLY A 24 13.47 8.13 11.01
CA GLY A 24 14.02 7.18 11.96
C GLY A 24 13.35 5.80 11.87
N ARG A 25 14.06 4.73 12.26
CA ARG A 25 13.59 3.34 12.18
C ARG A 25 12.18 3.14 12.77
N VAL A 26 11.88 3.80 13.89
CA VAL A 26 10.59 3.71 14.59
C VAL A 26 9.44 4.25 13.72
N GLU A 27 9.62 5.42 13.11
CA GLU A 27 8.62 6.00 12.20
C GLU A 27 8.41 5.13 10.96
N ARG A 28 9.49 4.54 10.44
CA ARG A 28 9.41 3.60 9.30
C ARG A 28 8.60 2.35 9.67
N GLU A 29 8.83 1.76 10.84
CA GLU A 29 8.08 0.58 11.29
C GLU A 29 6.60 0.91 11.54
N ALA A 30 6.30 2.05 12.17
CA ALA A 30 4.94 2.52 12.39
C ALA A 30 4.19 2.72 11.06
N PHE A 31 4.82 3.37 10.09
CA PHE A 31 4.27 3.54 8.75
C PHE A 31 4.05 2.19 8.04
N GLY A 32 5.00 1.26 8.16
CA GLY A 32 4.86 -0.09 7.62
C GLY A 32 3.63 -0.81 8.16
N ARG A 33 3.42 -0.79 9.48
CA ARG A 33 2.23 -1.37 10.13
C ARG A 33 0.93 -0.73 9.63
N GLN A 34 0.89 0.60 9.53
CA GLN A 34 -0.27 1.33 9.03
C GLN A 34 -0.62 0.93 7.59
N VAL A 35 0.36 0.89 6.69
CA VAL A 35 0.14 0.50 5.29
C VAL A 35 -0.32 -0.95 5.17
N SER A 36 0.28 -1.87 5.93
CA SER A 36 -0.17 -3.27 5.94
C SER A 36 -1.62 -3.43 6.39
N ALA A 37 -2.05 -2.66 7.40
CA ALA A 37 -3.44 -2.66 7.85
C ALA A 37 -4.41 -2.17 6.76
N ILE A 38 -4.07 -1.06 6.09
CA ILE A 38 -4.88 -0.51 4.98
C ILE A 38 -4.97 -1.54 3.84
N ASN A 39 -3.85 -2.09 3.40
CA ASN A 39 -3.82 -3.07 2.31
C ASN A 39 -4.63 -4.31 2.65
N LYS A 40 -4.57 -4.79 3.91
CA LYS A 40 -5.37 -5.93 4.37
C LYS A 40 -6.87 -5.61 4.34
N ALA A 41 -7.27 -4.42 4.79
CA ALA A 41 -8.66 -3.99 4.76
C ALA A 41 -9.18 -3.85 3.32
N GLU A 42 -8.41 -3.24 2.42
CA GLU A 42 -8.77 -3.14 1.00
C GLU A 42 -8.87 -4.51 0.32
N ALA A 43 -7.92 -5.42 0.60
CA ALA A 43 -7.96 -6.77 0.05
C ALA A 43 -9.20 -7.53 0.54
N GLN A 44 -9.55 -7.43 1.83
CA GLN A 44 -10.77 -8.02 2.37
C GLN A 44 -12.03 -7.42 1.74
N ALA A 45 -12.09 -6.11 1.56
CA ALA A 45 -13.21 -5.45 0.88
C ALA A 45 -13.34 -5.93 -0.58
N ARG A 46 -12.23 -6.01 -1.32
CA ARG A 46 -12.19 -6.55 -2.69
C ARG A 46 -12.67 -7.99 -2.75
N ILE A 47 -12.23 -8.85 -1.82
CA ILE A 47 -12.68 -10.25 -1.75
C ILE A 47 -14.19 -10.31 -1.49
N ARG A 48 -14.72 -9.51 -0.57
CA ARG A 48 -16.16 -9.46 -0.27
C ARG A 48 -16.99 -9.01 -1.47
N ILE A 49 -16.54 -7.99 -2.21
CA ILE A 49 -17.20 -7.54 -3.44
C ILE A 49 -17.15 -8.65 -4.50
N ARG A 50 -16.00 -9.29 -4.67
CA ARG A 50 -15.81 -10.35 -5.68
C ARG A 50 -16.58 -11.63 -5.36
N ALA A 51 -16.82 -11.91 -4.07
CA ALA A 51 -17.61 -13.04 -3.60
C ALA A 51 -19.13 -12.80 -3.69
N ASN A 52 -19.58 -11.55 -3.91
CA ASN A 52 -20.99 -11.23 -4.09
C ASN A 52 -21.20 -10.37 -5.36
N PRO A 53 -21.32 -10.99 -6.55
CA PRO A 53 -21.41 -10.26 -7.82
C PRO A 53 -22.65 -9.37 -7.93
N GLU A 54 -23.72 -9.64 -7.18
CA GLU A 54 -24.99 -8.89 -7.26
C GLU A 54 -24.96 -7.51 -6.58
N ARG A 55 -23.99 -7.24 -5.69
CA ARG A 55 -23.87 -5.92 -5.03
C ARG A 55 -23.17 -4.85 -5.88
N SER A 56 -22.64 -5.24 -7.05
CA SER A 56 -21.82 -4.38 -7.91
C SER A 56 -22.64 -3.41 -8.78
N VAL A 57 -23.96 -3.62 -8.92
CA VAL A 57 -24.81 -2.95 -9.91
C VAL A 57 -25.70 -1.85 -9.30
N THR A 58 -25.63 -1.60 -7.99
CA THR A 58 -26.48 -0.59 -7.34
C THR A 58 -25.66 0.43 -6.56
N GLY A 59 -24.90 1.25 -7.28
CA GLY A 59 -24.46 2.55 -6.82
C GLY A 59 -24.94 3.58 -7.84
N LYS A 60 -26.06 4.24 -7.54
CA LYS A 60 -26.62 5.37 -8.29
C LYS A 60 -25.58 6.45 -8.58
#